data_AF-A0AAU9X964-F1
#
_entry.id   AF-A0AAU9X964-F1
#
_cell.length_a   1.000
_cell.length_b   1.000
_cell.length_c   1.000
_cell.angle_alpha   90.00
_cell.angle_beta   90.00
_cell.angle_gamma   90.00
#
_symmetry.space_group_name_H-M   'P 1'
#
loop_
_entity.id
_entity.type
_entity.pdbx_description
1 polymer ?
#
loop_
_entity_poly.entity_id
_entity_poly.type
_entity_poly.pdbx_seq_one_letter_code
_entity_poly.pdbx_strand_id
1 'polypeptide(L)'
;MSSILWRNLRVPLIRRMARQASDHPTAEELGLKGWQVYFNSFTIDGRRNLVFAVYGTLFGIYGLRKLTKKDKKETPEKTPEK
;
A
#
# COMPACT_ATOMS: atom_id res chain seq x y z
N MET A 1 -15.86 -27.57 -13.44
CA MET A 1 -16.00 -26.24 -14.09
C MET A 1 -14.85 -25.26 -13.78
N SER A 2 -13.64 -25.71 -13.44
CA SER A 2 -12.55 -24.78 -13.02
C SER A 2 -11.47 -24.53 -14.09
N SER A 3 -11.22 -25.47 -15.01
CA SER A 3 -10.10 -25.38 -15.96
C SER A 3 -10.33 -24.45 -17.16
N ILE A 4 -11.58 -24.30 -17.60
CA ILE A 4 -11.96 -23.48 -18.77
C ILE A 4 -11.95 -21.99 -18.41
N LEU A 5 -12.47 -21.63 -17.24
CA LEU A 5 -12.40 -20.27 -16.68
C LEU A 5 -10.95 -19.83 -16.44
N TRP A 6 -10.10 -20.73 -15.94
CA TRP A 6 -8.67 -20.45 -15.74
C TRP A 6 -7.91 -20.16 -17.03
N ARG A 7 -8.18 -20.91 -18.11
CA ARG A 7 -7.52 -20.72 -19.41
C ARG A 7 -7.94 -19.44 -20.13
N ASN A 8 -9.24 -19.10 -20.09
CA ASN A 8 -9.77 -17.98 -20.87
C ASN A 8 -9.64 -16.62 -20.20
N LEU A 9 -9.56 -16.54 -18.87
CA LEU A 9 -9.43 -15.25 -18.17
C LEU A 9 -8.02 -15.00 -17.64
N ARG A 10 -7.40 -15.99 -16.99
CA ARG A 10 -6.18 -15.75 -16.23
C ARG A 10 -4.95 -15.60 -17.13
N VAL A 11 -4.82 -16.46 -18.15
CA VAL A 11 -3.69 -16.44 -19.09
C VAL A 11 -3.60 -15.12 -19.88
N PRO A 12 -4.68 -14.60 -20.49
CA PRO A 12 -4.62 -13.31 -21.20
C PRO A 12 -4.40 -12.12 -20.26
N LEU A 13 -4.94 -12.15 -19.03
CA LEU A 13 -4.71 -11.11 -18.03
C LEU A 13 -3.25 -11.06 -17.56
N ILE A 14 -2.65 -12.21 -17.25
CA ILE A 14 -1.24 -12.29 -16.85
C ILE A 14 -0.34 -11.83 -18.00
N ARG A 15 -0.62 -12.26 -19.25
CA ARG A 15 0.13 -11.80 -20.42
C ARG A 15 0.02 -10.29 -20.64
N ARG A 16 -1.15 -9.69 -20.42
CA ARG A 16 -1.32 -8.23 -20.50
C ARG A 16 -0.52 -7.51 -19.43
N MET A 17 -0.56 -7.99 -18.18
CA MET A 17 0.23 -7.42 -17.09
C MET A 17 1.73 -7.55 -17.34
N ALA A 18 2.18 -8.69 -17.89
CA ALA A 18 3.58 -8.90 -18.24
C ALA A 18 4.05 -7.97 -19.36
N ARG A 19 3.25 -7.76 -20.42
CA ARG A 19 3.57 -6.78 -21.48
C ARG A 19 3.57 -5.35 -20.96
N GLN A 20 2.55 -4.99 -20.19
CA GLN A 20 2.51 -3.65 -19.61
C GLN A 20 3.71 -3.42 -18.67
N ALA A 21 4.25 -4.48 -18.06
CA ALA A 21 5.46 -4.39 -17.28
C ALA A 21 6.75 -4.24 -18.10
N SER A 22 6.82 -4.83 -19.29
CA SER A 22 7.96 -4.63 -20.19
C SER A 22 7.99 -3.25 -20.83
N ASP A 23 6.85 -2.59 -20.97
CA ASP A 23 6.74 -1.26 -21.60
C ASP A 23 7.03 -0.10 -20.62
N HIS A 24 7.28 -0.39 -19.34
CA HIS A 24 7.55 0.64 -18.34
C HIS A 24 9.05 0.87 -18.17
N PRO A 25 9.49 2.14 -18.13
CA PRO A 25 10.90 2.46 -18.01
C PRO A 25 11.44 1.98 -16.66
N THR A 26 12.67 1.46 -16.69
CA THR A 26 13.39 1.06 -15.48
C THR A 26 13.92 2.30 -14.73
N ALA A 27 14.25 2.14 -13.45
CA ALA A 27 14.79 3.25 -12.65
C ALA A 27 16.15 3.74 -13.19
N GLU A 28 16.93 2.84 -13.79
CA GLU A 28 18.23 3.12 -14.40
C GLU A 28 18.07 3.96 -15.68
N GLU A 29 17.09 3.63 -16.54
CA GLU A 29 16.75 4.40 -17.75
C GLU A 29 16.34 5.85 -17.43
N LEU A 30 15.72 6.07 -16.28
CA LEU A 30 15.29 7.39 -15.81
C LEU A 30 16.36 8.12 -14.99
N GLY A 31 17.52 7.49 -14.74
CA GLY A 31 18.59 8.08 -13.93
C GLY A 31 18.21 8.31 -12.46
N LEU A 32 17.19 7.62 -11.95
CA LEU A 32 16.70 7.77 -10.58
C LEU A 32 17.74 7.19 -9.60
N LYS A 33 18.03 7.90 -8.51
CA LYS A 33 19.01 7.47 -7.50
C LYS A 33 18.48 7.57 -6.08
N GLY A 34 19.00 6.70 -5.21
CA GLY A 34 18.69 6.69 -3.78
C GLY A 34 17.22 6.40 -3.51
N TRP A 35 16.59 7.22 -2.66
CA TRP A 35 15.19 7.02 -2.23
C TRP A 35 14.18 7.21 -3.37
N GLN A 36 14.52 7.98 -4.40
CA GLN A 36 13.64 8.23 -5.56
C GLN A 36 13.38 6.97 -6.38
N VAL A 37 14.29 6.00 -6.35
CA VAL A 37 14.09 4.68 -6.98
C VAL A 37 12.86 3.97 -6.39
N TYR A 38 12.64 4.15 -5.09
CA TYR A 38 11.56 3.52 -4.34
C TYR A 38 10.29 4.37 -4.26
N PHE A 39 10.39 5.68 -4.41
CA PHE A 39 9.25 6.60 -4.37
C PHE A 39 9.20 7.45 -5.63
N ASN A 40 8.67 6.88 -6.70
CA ASN A 40 8.42 7.59 -7.95
C ASN A 40 7.10 7.11 -8.58
N SER A 41 6.55 7.93 -9.48
CA SER A 41 5.33 7.62 -10.23
C SER A 41 5.59 6.99 -11.60
N PHE A 42 6.86 6.91 -12.02
CA PHE A 42 7.24 6.54 -13.39
C PHE A 42 7.45 5.03 -13.55
N THR A 43 8.12 4.39 -12.60
CA THR A 43 8.36 2.95 -12.61
C THR A 43 7.20 2.20 -11.96
N ILE A 44 7.05 0.92 -12.27
CA ILE A 44 6.05 0.07 -11.61
C ILE A 44 6.36 -0.10 -10.13
N ASP A 45 7.63 -0.30 -9.79
CA ASP A 45 8.04 -0.56 -8.41
C ASP A 45 7.88 0.67 -7.53
N GLY A 46 8.21 1.86 -8.05
CA GLY A 46 7.96 3.12 -7.36
C GLY A 46 6.47 3.32 -7.06
N ARG A 47 5.60 3.07 -8.05
CA ARG A 47 4.14 3.18 -7.88
C ARG A 47 3.60 2.17 -6.87
N ARG A 48 4.06 0.92 -6.91
CA ARG A 48 3.66 -0.11 -5.93
C ARG A 48 4.04 0.31 -4.51
N ASN A 49 5.25 0.80 -4.33
CA ASN A 49 5.74 1.20 -3.02
C ASN A 49 5.00 2.44 -2.49
N LEU A 50 4.67 3.40 -3.37
CA LEU A 50 3.82 4.54 -3.03
C LEU A 50 2.43 4.09 -2.55
N VAL A 51 1.82 3.14 -3.26
CA VAL A 51 0.52 2.57 -2.88
C VAL A 51 0.60 1.87 -1.52
N PHE A 52 1.64 1.05 -1.28
CA PHE A 52 1.86 0.43 0.02
C PHE A 52 2.08 1.45 1.13
N ALA A 53 2.82 2.53 0.87
CA ALA A 53 3.05 3.59 1.84
C ALA A 53 1.74 4.30 2.22
N VAL A 54 0.88 4.61 1.26
CA VAL A 54 -0.43 5.25 1.51
C VAL A 54 -1.34 4.33 2.32
N TYR A 55 -1.52 3.08 1.88
CA TYR A 55 -2.35 2.13 2.62
C TYR A 55 -1.79 1.80 3.99
N GLY A 56 -0.48 1.64 4.11
CA GLY A 56 0.21 1.42 5.38
C GLY A 56 0.04 2.60 6.34
N THR A 57 0.11 3.84 5.84
CA THR A 57 -0.11 5.04 6.64
C THR A 57 -1.56 5.14 7.12
N LEU A 58 -2.53 4.94 6.24
CA LEU A 58 -3.95 4.95 6.61
C LEU A 58 -4.25 3.88 7.66
N PHE A 59 -3.74 2.67 7.45
CA PHE A 59 -3.87 1.56 8.39
C PHE A 59 -3.18 1.86 9.73
N GLY A 60 -1.98 2.43 9.70
CA GLY A 60 -1.21 2.83 10.87
C GLY A 60 -1.92 3.89 11.69
N ILE A 61 -2.45 4.95 11.06
CA ILE A 61 -3.24 6.00 11.73
C ILE A 61 -4.50 5.39 12.36
N TYR A 62 -5.20 4.53 11.63
CA TYR A 62 -6.40 3.87 12.14
C TYR A 62 -6.07 2.96 13.35
N GLY A 63 -5.01 2.16 13.25
CA GLY A 63 -4.53 1.31 14.33
C GLY A 63 -4.13 2.12 15.58
N LEU A 64 -3.37 3.20 15.40
CA LEU A 64 -2.96 4.07 16.50
C LEU A 64 -4.16 4.76 17.17
N ARG A 65 -5.13 5.24 16.38
CA ARG A 65 -6.41 5.77 16.89
C ARG A 65 -7.20 4.74 17.68
N LYS A 66 -7.16 3.46 17.30
CA LYS A 66 -7.86 2.38 18.02
C LYS A 66 -7.20 2.08 19.37
N LEU A 67 -5.87 2.11 19.44
CA LEU A 67 -5.12 1.87 20.67
C LEU A 67 -5.30 3.02 21.66
N THR A 68 -5.05 4.26 21.22
CA THR A 68 -5.16 5.48 22.06
C THR A 68 -6.57 5.76 22.59
N LYS A 69 -7.63 5.21 21.99
CA LYS A 69 -9.02 5.32 22.49
C LYS A 69 -9.30 4.43 23.70
N LYS A 70 -8.53 3.37 23.92
CA LYS A 70 -8.71 2.48 25.08
C LYS A 70 -8.24 3.15 26.37
N ASP A 71 -7.23 4.01 26.28
CA ASP A 71 -6.59 4.63 27.44
C ASP A 71 -7.42 5.77 28.05
N LYS A 72 -8.50 6.23 27.40
CA LYS A 72 -9.36 7.32 27.89
C LYS A 72 -10.54 6.90 28.78
N LYS A 73 -10.62 5.63 29.20
CA LYS A 73 -11.76 5.16 30.02
C LYS A 73 -11.49 5.02 31.52
N GLU A 74 -10.30 5.34 32.02
CA GLU A 74 -9.99 5.22 33.45
C GLU A 74 -9.39 6.50 34.02
N THR A 75 -10.23 7.48 34.28
CA THR A 75 -9.94 8.45 35.35
C THR A 75 -11.28 8.77 36.03
N PRO A 76 -11.63 8.09 37.14
CA PRO A 76 -12.78 8.50 37.92
C PRO A 76 -12.48 9.88 38.50
N GLU A 77 -13.40 10.79 38.20
CA GLU A 77 -13.51 12.13 38.75
C GLU A 77 -13.44 12.06 40.28
N LYS A 78 -12.32 12.50 40.86
CA LYS A 78 -12.27 12.78 42.30
C LYS A 78 -12.95 14.14 42.51
N THR A 79 -14.24 14.10 42.79
CA THR A 79 -14.99 15.20 43.38
C THR A 79 -14.28 15.61 44.68
N PRO A 80 -13.82 16.86 44.85
CA PRO A 80 -13.36 17.32 46.15
C PRO A 80 -14.59 17.47 47.05
N GLU A 81 -14.69 16.63 48.08
CA GLU A 81 -15.64 16.85 49.17
C GLU A 81 -15.27 18.13 49.95
N LYS A 82 -16.34 18.75 50.44
CA LYS A 82 -16.51 20.13 50.87
C LYS A 82 -15.84 20.46 52.21
#